data_AF-A0A800GK03-F1
#
_entry.id   AF-A0A800GK03-F1
#
_cell.length_a   1.000
_cell.length_b   1.000
_cell.length_c   1.000
_cell.angle_alpha   90.00
_cell.angle_beta   90.00
_cell.angle_gamma   90.00
#
_symmetry.space_group_name_H-M   'P 1'
#
loop_
_entity.id
_entity.type
_entity.pdbx_description
1 polymer ?
#
loop_
_entity_poly.entity_id
_entity_poly.type
_entity_poly.pdbx_seq_one_letter_code
_entity_poly.pdbx_strand_id
1 'polypeptide(L)' 'MTDYPEKTCDIDRLVRHPKLVEAALLGKKTQQRRDGVYAYPGERFELEGVG' A
#
# COMPACT_ATOMS: atom_id res chain seq x y z
N MET A 1 -6.50 -8.21 -20.67
CA MET A 1 -5.25 -8.38 -19.91
C MET A 1 -4.82 -6.98 -19.53
N THR A 2 -4.80 -6.64 -18.24
CA THR A 2 -4.35 -5.31 -17.84
C THR A 2 -2.84 -5.36 -17.74
N ASP A 3 -2.16 -4.78 -18.73
CA ASP A 3 -0.72 -4.59 -18.66
C ASP A 3 -0.46 -3.43 -17.68
N TYR A 4 -0.08 -3.79 -16.46
CA TYR A 4 0.34 -2.81 -15.47
C TYR A 4 1.84 -2.51 -15.64
N PRO A 5 2.28 -1.27 -15.38
CA PRO A 5 3.71 -0.95 -15.37
C PRO A 5 4.48 -1.84 -14.40
N GLU A 6 5.76 -2.06 -14.66
CA GLU A 6 6.63 -2.84 -13.78
C GLU A 6 6.65 -2.26 -12.35
N LYS A 7 6.58 -3.13 -11.34
CA LYS A 7 6.71 -2.72 -9.95
C LYS A 7 8.12 -2.23 -9.68
N THR A 8 8.22 -1.06 -9.06
CA THR A 8 9.51 -0.51 -8.62
C THR A 8 9.78 -0.80 -7.14
N CYS A 9 8.79 -1.31 -6.41
CA CYS A 9 8.90 -1.66 -4.99
C CYS A 9 7.81 -2.66 -4.57
N ASP A 10 7.96 -3.24 -3.37
CA ASP A 10 6.98 -4.15 -2.76
C ASP A 10 5.84 -3.42 -2.05
N ILE A 11 4.64 -4.02 -2.09
CA ILE A 11 3.42 -3.49 -1.47
C ILE A 11 3.57 -3.30 0.05
N ASP A 12 4.33 -4.16 0.73
CA ASP A 12 4.61 -4.07 2.17
C ASP A 12 5.34 -2.76 2.56
N ARG A 13 5.94 -2.08 1.59
CA ARG A 13 6.65 -0.81 1.80
C ARG A 13 5.80 0.43 1.48
N LEU A 14 4.55 0.24 1.03
CA LEU A 14 3.63 1.30 0.64
C LEU A 14 3.32 2.24 1.82
N VAL A 15 2.95 1.66 2.97
CA VAL A 15 2.63 2.36 4.22
C VAL A 15 3.58 1.88 5.32
N ARG A 16 4.49 2.74 5.77
CA ARG A 16 5.54 2.39 6.77
C ARG A 16 5.65 3.34 7.95
N HIS A 17 5.14 4.56 7.79
CA HIS A 17 5.23 5.54 8.88
C HIS A 17 4.12 5.23 9.89
N PRO A 18 4.42 5.07 11.20
CA PRO A 18 3.44 4.62 12.20
C PRO A 18 2.12 5.39 12.18
N LYS A 19 2.19 6.74 12.10
CA LYS A 19 0.99 7.60 11.95
C LYS A 19 0.12 7.28 10.73
N LEU A 20 0.72 6.85 9.62
CA LEU A 20 -0.01 6.49 8.40
C LEU A 20 -0.57 5.07 8.49
N VAL A 21 0.13 4.17 9.18
CA VAL A 21 -0.35 2.81 9.47
C VAL A 21 -1.62 2.90 10.31
N GLU A 22 -1.56 3.62 11.42
CA GLU A 22 -2.71 3.88 12.30
C GLU A 22 -3.89 4.50 11.52
N ALA A 23 -3.62 5.54 10.72
CA ALA A 23 -4.67 6.19 9.93
C ALA A 23 -5.29 5.26 8.87
N ALA A 24 -4.51 4.34 8.29
CA ALA A 24 -5.01 3.36 7.33
C ALA A 24 -5.86 2.30 8.03
N LEU A 25 -5.39 1.77 9.16
CA LEU A 25 -6.12 0.79 9.98
C LEU A 25 -7.45 1.34 10.51
N LEU A 26 -7.49 2.63 10.86
CA LEU A 26 -8.71 3.32 11.29
C LEU A 26 -9.63 3.72 10.12
N GLY A 27 -9.26 3.45 8.87
CA GLY A 27 -10.01 3.87 7.69
C GLY A 27 -10.03 5.38 7.43
N LYS A 28 -9.25 6.17 8.21
CA LYS A 28 -9.12 7.63 8.05
C LYS A 28 -8.28 8.02 6.85
N LYS A 29 -7.40 7.11 6.39
CA LYS A 29 -6.56 7.27 5.21
C LYS A 29 -6.84 6.16 4.21
N THR A 30 -7.41 6.53 3.07
CA THR A 30 -7.80 5.59 2.00
C THR A 30 -6.92 5.68 0.75
N GLN A 31 -5.98 6.64 0.70
CA GLN A 31 -5.05 6.81 -0.42
C GLN A 31 -3.62 7.03 0.07
N GLN A 32 -2.65 6.41 -0.62
CA GLN A 32 -1.21 6.62 -0.42
C GLN A 32 -0.51 6.89 -1.74
N ARG A 33 0.38 7.90 -1.77
CA ARG A 33 1.20 8.25 -2.95
C ARG A 33 2.66 7.90 -2.69
N ARG A 34 3.33 7.41 -3.72
CA ARG A 34 4.77 7.12 -3.76
C ARG A 34 5.30 7.44 -5.15
N ASP A 35 6.60 7.67 -5.23
CA ASP A 35 7.30 7.77 -6.51
C ASP A 35 7.65 6.35 -6.98
N GLY A 36 6.70 5.70 -7.66
CA GLY A 36 6.83 4.32 -8.12
C GLY A 36 5.57 3.47 -7.97
N VAL A 37 5.64 2.26 -8.50
CA VAL A 37 4.54 1.29 -8.54
C VAL A 37 4.80 0.21 -7.48
N TYR A 38 3.94 0.17 -6.47
CA TYR A 38 4.09 -0.73 -5.31
C TYR A 38 3.14 -1.93 -5.38
N ALA A 39 2.00 -1.77 -6.05
CA ALA A 39 0.92 -2.74 -6.06
C ALA A 39 0.01 -2.52 -7.27
N TYR A 40 -0.72 -3.57 -7.63
CA TYR A 40 -1.79 -3.54 -8.61
C TYR A 40 -3.17 -3.69 -7.94
N PRO A 41 -4.25 -3.31 -8.63
CA PRO A 41 -5.61 -3.54 -8.14
C PRO A 41 -5.86 -5.00 -7.75
N GLY A 42 -6.45 -5.22 -6.57
CA GLY A 42 -6.78 -6.54 -6.02
C GLY A 42 -5.74 -7.14 -5.09
N GLU A 43 -4.52 -6.59 -5.05
CA GLU A 43 -3.51 -7.01 -4.08
C GLU A 43 -3.86 -6.57 -2.65
N ARG A 44 -3.47 -7.40 -1.67
CA ARG A 44 -3.62 -7.15 -0.23
C ARG A 44 -2.25 -7.21 0.43
N PHE A 45 -2.10 -6.48 1.52
CA PHE A 45 -0.89 -6.45 2.33
C PHE A 45 -1.28 -6.25 3.79
N GLU A 46 -0.41 -6.68 4.69
CA GLU A 46 -0.64 -6.60 6.13
C GLU A 46 0.01 -5.36 6.73
N LEU A 47 -0.67 -4.74 7.69
CA LEU A 47 -0.17 -3.62 8.46
C LEU A 47 -0.21 -3.99 9.94
N GLU A 48 0.98 -4.10 10.56
CA GLU A 48 1.13 -4.50 11.97
C GLU A 48 0.42 -5.84 12.31
N GLY A 49 0.36 -6.76 11.35
CA GLY A 49 -0.32 -8.06 11.50
C GLY A 49 -1.84 -8.01 11.32
N VAL A 50 -2.37 -6.89 10.80
CA VAL A 50 -3.79 -6.72 10.45
C VAL A 50 -3.93 -6.65 8.92
N GLY A 51 -4.74 -7.52 8.32
CA GLY A 51 -4.91 -7.67 6.86
C GLY A 51 -6.30 -8.10 6.42
#